data_AF-H8ZF04-F1
#
_entry.id   AF-H8ZF04-F1
#
_cell.length_a   1.000
_cell.length_b   1.000
_cell.length_c   1.000
_cell.angle_alpha   90.00
_cell.angle_beta   90.00
_cell.angle_gamma   90.00
#
_symmetry.space_group_name_H-M   'P 1'
#
loop_
_entity.id
_entity.type
_entity.pdbx_description
1 polymer ?
#
loop_
_entity_poly.entity_id
_entity_poly.type
_entity_poly.pdbx_seq_one_letter_code
_entity_poly.pdbx_strand_id
1 'polypeptide(L)'
;MRAGSVVAVLMHICCTMAKLSLSDLKSIQSRGVYSGFGGVVIINPNGPLNLLRGYIYKRLGLMNNMRFFSPGIKVSYELTANEKKDVNGNMYIFKRELVKDKAYQTNSSTKKEKYLSEYHKRIILMFPSTHGTLSIETGREDSFIRLIRHESVKQHAPYILAALCLLAEGVDVQLHLEKVDTCRMLVLKNKSGSKTYFRINMTIEKYNMEKGIVEYSYQSEAAEIVRFFTKNVDMAHQKEYKEFTLPDSLEQLETGTFLYGMQFLVQTYIFEVIHEVEDAFNLIRAAEALLCDQIYMTKKQALKKKTG
;
A
#
# COMPACT_ATOMS: atom_id res chain seq x y z
N MET A 1 -14.81 -33.57 14.87
CA MET A 1 -14.62 -32.80 13.62
C MET A 1 -14.00 -33.72 12.57
N ARG A 2 -14.73 -34.03 11.50
CA ARG A 2 -14.33 -35.03 10.49
C ARG A 2 -13.25 -34.44 9.58
N ALA A 3 -12.25 -35.23 9.19
CA ALA A 3 -11.13 -34.82 8.32
C ALA A 3 -11.59 -34.09 7.05
N GLY A 4 -12.75 -34.44 6.48
CA GLY A 4 -13.35 -33.74 5.33
C GLY A 4 -13.70 -32.27 5.60
N SER A 5 -14.11 -31.92 6.82
CA SER A 5 -14.38 -30.53 7.22
C SER A 5 -13.07 -29.73 7.35
N VAL A 6 -11.97 -30.36 7.77
CA VAL A 6 -10.64 -29.71 7.85
C VAL A 6 -10.07 -29.49 6.45
N VAL A 7 -10.21 -30.46 5.55
CA VAL A 7 -9.77 -30.34 4.14
C VAL A 7 -10.60 -29.29 3.39
N ALA A 8 -11.92 -29.23 3.63
CA ALA A 8 -12.78 -28.20 3.05
C ALA A 8 -12.41 -26.79 3.55
N VAL A 9 -12.13 -26.63 4.85
CA VAL A 9 -11.66 -25.37 5.43
C VAL A 9 -10.27 -24.99 4.89
N LEU A 10 -9.35 -25.95 4.78
CA LEU A 10 -8.03 -25.72 4.19
C LEU A 10 -8.11 -25.35 2.71
N MET A 11 -8.98 -25.99 1.92
CA MET A 11 -9.22 -25.61 0.53
C MET A 11 -9.88 -24.24 0.43
N HIS A 12 -10.83 -23.90 1.30
CA HIS A 12 -11.40 -22.55 1.35
C HIS A 12 -10.33 -21.50 1.70
N ILE A 13 -9.50 -21.76 2.72
CA ILE A 13 -8.37 -20.89 3.09
C ILE A 13 -7.40 -20.75 1.91
N CYS A 14 -7.01 -21.84 1.25
CA CYS A 14 -6.14 -21.84 0.08
C CYS A 14 -6.74 -21.11 -1.13
N CYS A 15 -8.06 -21.23 -1.36
CA CYS A 15 -8.77 -20.49 -2.41
C CYS A 15 -8.88 -18.99 -2.08
N THR A 16 -9.14 -18.63 -0.82
CA THR A 16 -9.14 -17.22 -0.37
C THR A 16 -7.75 -16.59 -0.32
N MET A 17 -6.69 -17.40 -0.32
CA MET A 17 -5.28 -16.98 -0.29
C MET A 17 -4.60 -17.16 -1.66
N ALA A 18 -5.31 -17.65 -2.68
CA ALA A 18 -4.78 -17.80 -4.02
C ALA A 18 -4.50 -16.40 -4.58
N LYS A 19 -3.24 -16.13 -4.92
CA LYS A 19 -2.85 -14.86 -5.56
C LYS A 19 -2.92 -15.01 -7.07
N LEU A 20 -3.09 -13.89 -7.76
CA LEU A 20 -3.10 -13.82 -9.22
C LEU A 20 -1.96 -14.62 -9.85
N SER A 21 -2.31 -15.55 -10.73
CA SER A 21 -1.38 -16.35 -11.52
C SER A 21 -0.86 -15.57 -12.73
N LEU A 22 0.18 -16.09 -13.40
CA LEU A 22 0.66 -15.49 -14.66
C LEU A 22 -0.42 -15.50 -15.75
N SER A 23 -1.30 -16.50 -15.78
CA SER A 23 -2.45 -16.53 -16.70
C SER A 23 -3.46 -15.43 -16.40
N ASP A 24 -3.74 -15.17 -15.11
CA ASP A 24 -4.63 -14.09 -14.70
C ASP A 24 -4.04 -12.73 -15.08
N LEU A 25 -2.75 -12.53 -14.83
CA LEU A 25 -2.04 -11.30 -15.22
C LEU A 25 -2.06 -11.09 -16.74
N LYS A 26 -1.88 -12.15 -17.52
CA LYS A 26 -1.98 -12.09 -18.99
C LYS A 26 -3.40 -11.72 -19.43
N SER A 27 -4.43 -12.26 -18.77
CA SER A 27 -5.83 -11.92 -19.03
C SER A 27 -6.12 -10.44 -18.69
N ILE A 28 -5.63 -9.97 -17.54
CA ILE A 28 -5.78 -8.58 -17.12
C ILE A 28 -5.12 -7.63 -18.13
N GLN A 29 -3.91 -7.96 -18.58
CA GLN A 29 -3.13 -7.16 -19.52
C GLN A 29 -3.74 -7.07 -20.92
N SER A 30 -4.47 -8.10 -21.37
CA SER A 30 -5.08 -8.14 -22.70
C SER A 30 -6.53 -7.66 -22.75
N ARG A 31 -7.24 -7.62 -21.60
CA ARG A 31 -8.63 -7.15 -21.54
C ARG A 31 -8.67 -5.62 -21.46
N GLY A 32 -9.41 -5.03 -22.39
CA GLY A 32 -9.63 -3.58 -22.44
C GLY A 32 -10.71 -3.11 -21.46
N VAL A 33 -10.66 -1.82 -21.15
CA VAL A 33 -11.64 -1.10 -20.33
C VAL A 33 -12.19 0.06 -21.14
N TYR A 34 -13.49 0.36 -21.01
CA TYR A 34 -14.07 1.52 -21.66
C TYR A 34 -13.53 2.81 -21.03
N SER A 35 -13.09 3.75 -21.86
CA SER A 35 -12.60 5.03 -21.38
C SER A 35 -13.71 6.07 -21.24
N GLY A 36 -13.59 6.95 -20.24
CA GLY A 36 -14.41 8.15 -20.09
C GLY A 36 -14.30 9.14 -21.27
N PHE A 37 -13.29 9.02 -22.12
CA PHE A 37 -13.19 9.77 -23.38
C PHE A 37 -13.78 9.04 -24.60
N GLY A 38 -14.39 7.87 -24.41
CA GLY A 38 -14.89 7.00 -25.46
C GLY A 38 -13.85 5.98 -25.95
N GLY A 39 -14.34 4.87 -26.49
CA GLY A 39 -13.50 3.76 -26.96
C GLY A 39 -13.01 2.83 -25.85
N VAL A 40 -12.22 1.83 -26.25
CA VAL A 40 -11.62 0.83 -25.36
C VAL A 40 -10.12 1.14 -25.21
N VAL A 41 -9.66 1.27 -23.98
CA VAL A 41 -8.25 1.44 -23.63
C VAL A 41 -7.71 0.15 -23.03
N ILE A 42 -6.44 -0.13 -23.29
CA ILE A 42 -5.71 -1.27 -22.72
C ILE A 42 -4.64 -0.78 -21.75
N ILE A 43 -4.29 -1.62 -20.78
CA ILE A 43 -3.24 -1.30 -19.80
C ILE A 43 -1.91 -1.16 -20.55
N ASN A 44 -1.19 -0.06 -20.29
CA ASN A 44 0.18 0.07 -20.79
C ASN A 44 1.09 -0.95 -20.06
N PRO A 45 1.74 -1.90 -20.76
CA PRO A 45 2.64 -2.87 -20.12
C PRO A 45 3.80 -2.21 -19.35
N ASN A 46 4.22 -1.02 -19.77
CA ASN A 46 5.28 -0.26 -19.10
C ASN A 46 4.74 0.69 -18.03
N GLY A 47 3.41 0.79 -17.90
CA GLY A 47 2.72 1.66 -16.98
C GLY A 47 2.62 1.09 -15.55
N PRO A 48 2.25 1.94 -14.59
CA PRO A 48 2.21 1.61 -13.16
C PRO A 48 1.04 0.70 -12.75
N LEU A 49 0.01 0.60 -13.60
CA LEU A 49 -1.13 -0.30 -13.40
C LEU A 49 -0.84 -1.73 -13.88
N ASN A 50 0.35 -1.99 -14.44
CA ASN A 50 0.76 -3.36 -14.77
C ASN A 50 1.09 -4.14 -13.48
N LEU A 51 0.21 -5.08 -13.13
CA LEU A 51 0.34 -5.93 -11.94
C LEU A 51 1.49 -6.95 -12.04
N LEU A 52 2.10 -7.15 -13.22
CA LEU A 52 3.26 -8.04 -13.38
C LEU A 52 4.45 -7.61 -12.50
N ARG A 53 4.63 -6.31 -12.25
CA ARG A 53 5.69 -5.80 -11.37
C ARG A 53 5.54 -6.34 -9.96
N GLY A 54 4.34 -6.24 -9.39
CA GLY A 54 4.04 -6.78 -8.06
C GLY A 54 4.30 -8.29 -7.98
N TYR A 55 3.94 -9.04 -9.02
CA TYR A 55 4.26 -10.46 -9.13
C TYR A 55 5.77 -10.71 -9.11
N ILE A 56 6.55 -9.98 -9.91
CA ILE A 56 8.02 -10.08 -9.95
C ILE A 56 8.62 -9.74 -8.58
N TYR A 57 8.22 -8.63 -7.97
CA TYR A 57 8.72 -8.18 -6.67
C TYR A 57 8.45 -9.21 -5.58
N LYS A 58 7.26 -9.83 -5.58
CA LYS A 58 6.92 -10.92 -4.68
C LYS A 58 7.79 -12.15 -4.93
N ARG A 59 7.95 -12.57 -6.19
CA ARG A 59 8.76 -13.75 -6.57
C ARG A 59 10.24 -13.60 -6.20
N LEU A 60 10.78 -12.38 -6.31
CA LEU A 60 12.14 -12.04 -5.91
C LEU A 60 12.28 -11.76 -4.41
N GLY A 61 11.17 -11.71 -3.65
CA GLY A 61 11.20 -11.42 -2.23
C GLY A 61 11.69 -10.02 -1.88
N LEU A 62 11.55 -9.03 -2.77
CA LEU A 62 12.17 -7.72 -2.59
C LEU A 62 11.63 -7.00 -1.34
N MET A 63 10.31 -7.01 -1.13
CA MET A 63 9.72 -6.40 0.07
C MET A 63 10.08 -7.18 1.34
N ASN A 64 10.24 -8.50 1.25
CA ASN A 64 10.72 -9.31 2.36
C ASN A 64 12.14 -8.85 2.75
N ASN A 65 13.02 -8.70 1.76
CA ASN A 65 14.39 -8.24 2.00
C ASN A 65 14.42 -6.81 2.58
N MET A 66 13.60 -5.90 2.03
CA MET A 66 13.45 -4.55 2.56
C MET A 66 12.97 -4.54 4.02
N ARG A 67 11.98 -5.37 4.36
CA ARG A 67 11.41 -5.41 5.71
C ARG A 67 12.36 -5.99 6.76
N PHE A 68 13.21 -6.94 6.37
CA PHE A 68 14.03 -7.71 7.31
C PHE A 68 15.52 -7.34 7.31
N PHE A 69 16.05 -6.78 6.23
CA PHE A 69 17.49 -6.52 6.07
C PHE A 69 17.83 -5.06 5.76
N SER A 70 16.85 -4.18 5.52
CA SER A 70 17.14 -2.77 5.30
C SER A 70 17.74 -2.12 6.56
N PRO A 71 18.83 -1.33 6.43
CA PRO A 71 19.39 -0.56 7.54
C PRO A 71 18.43 0.53 8.05
N GLY A 72 17.40 0.89 7.28
CA GLY A 72 16.34 1.81 7.71
C GLY A 72 15.34 1.19 8.70
N ILE A 73 15.43 -0.12 8.97
CA ILE A 73 14.63 -0.82 9.98
C ILE A 73 15.48 -1.09 11.22
N LYS A 74 15.12 -0.46 12.34
CA LYS A 74 15.67 -0.77 13.65
C LYS A 74 14.97 -2.03 14.18
N VAL A 75 15.64 -3.16 14.01
CA VAL A 75 15.18 -4.46 14.49
C VAL A 75 15.25 -4.54 16.02
N SER A 76 14.21 -5.07 16.66
CA SER A 76 14.17 -5.26 18.12
C SER A 76 14.65 -6.66 18.50
N TYR A 77 15.68 -6.72 19.35
CA TYR A 77 16.19 -7.95 19.93
C TYR A 77 16.17 -7.87 21.44
N GLU A 78 15.78 -8.97 22.08
CA GLU A 78 15.90 -9.23 23.49
C GLU A 78 17.02 -10.24 23.70
N LEU A 79 17.97 -9.89 24.56
CA LEU A 79 19.06 -10.77 24.99
C LEU A 79 18.82 -11.16 26.44
N THR A 80 18.64 -12.44 26.69
CA THR A 80 18.45 -12.97 28.05
C THR A 80 19.53 -14.00 28.37
N ALA A 81 20.05 -13.97 29.59
CA ALA A 81 20.94 -15.03 30.06
C ALA A 81 20.12 -16.30 30.28
N ASN A 82 20.59 -17.43 29.77
CA ASN A 82 20.00 -18.71 30.08
C ASN A 82 20.44 -19.11 31.49
N GLU A 83 19.47 -19.33 32.39
CA GLU A 83 19.74 -19.72 33.78
C GLU A 83 20.39 -21.11 33.87
N LYS A 84 20.26 -21.93 32.81
CA LYS A 84 20.96 -23.21 32.69
C LYS A 84 22.40 -22.95 32.26
N LYS A 85 23.31 -22.96 33.23
CA LYS A 85 24.76 -23.03 32.99
C LYS A 85 25.07 -24.39 32.38
N ASP A 86 25.59 -24.40 31.15
CA ASP A 86 26.28 -25.58 30.63
C ASP A 86 27.76 -25.50 31.05
N VAL A 87 28.45 -26.65 31.03
CA VAL A 87 29.82 -26.84 31.53
C VAL A 87 30.85 -25.88 30.89
N ASN A 88 30.51 -25.24 29.77
CA ASN A 88 31.37 -24.35 28.99
C ASN A 88 30.99 -22.84 28.98
N GLY A 89 30.13 -22.37 29.89
CA GLY A 89 29.96 -20.92 30.14
C GLY A 89 28.52 -20.40 30.09
N ASN A 90 28.38 -19.07 30.14
CA ASN A 90 27.08 -18.39 30.09
C ASN A 90 26.45 -18.57 28.71
N MET A 91 25.34 -19.30 28.63
CA MET A 91 24.54 -19.41 27.42
C MET A 91 23.57 -18.23 27.36
N TYR A 92 23.45 -17.58 26.21
CA TYR A 92 22.53 -16.46 26.00
C TYR A 92 21.44 -16.84 24.99
N ILE A 93 20.20 -16.44 25.27
CA ILE A 93 19.06 -16.59 24.37
C ILE A 93 18.84 -15.27 23.66
N PHE A 94 18.90 -15.31 22.34
CA PHE A 94 18.57 -14.19 21.47
C PHE A 94 17.14 -14.37 20.95
N LYS A 95 16.24 -13.45 21.31
CA LYS A 95 14.86 -13.45 20.86
C LYS A 95 14.56 -12.18 20.09
N ARG A 96 14.14 -12.30 18.84
CA ARG A 96 13.68 -11.13 18.06
C ARG A 96 12.24 -10.79 18.42
N GLU A 97 11.98 -9.53 18.70
CA GLU A 97 10.65 -8.99 18.98
C GLU A 97 10.11 -8.26 17.76
N LEU A 98 9.69 -9.00 16.72
CA LEU A 98 9.28 -8.49 15.41
C LEU A 98 8.23 -7.36 15.46
N VAL A 99 7.29 -7.43 16.41
CA VAL A 99 6.22 -6.45 16.60
C VAL A 99 6.77 -5.10 17.09
N LYS A 100 7.96 -5.09 17.70
CA LYS A 100 8.63 -3.89 18.23
C LYS A 100 9.63 -3.29 17.25
N ASP A 101 9.77 -3.84 16.04
CA ASP A 101 10.57 -3.24 14.98
C ASP A 101 10.09 -1.79 14.73
N LYS A 102 11.04 -0.87 14.58
CA LYS A 102 10.76 0.55 14.33
C LYS A 102 11.55 1.02 13.13
N ALA A 103 11.07 2.07 12.47
CA ALA A 103 11.93 2.76 11.51
C ALA A 103 13.07 3.44 12.25
N TYR A 104 14.25 3.48 11.62
CA TYR A 104 15.36 4.28 12.12
C TYR A 104 14.94 5.75 12.18
N GLN A 105 15.11 6.38 13.34
CA GLN A 105 14.82 7.79 13.53
C GLN A 105 16.09 8.58 13.23
N THR A 106 16.02 9.47 12.24
CA THR A 106 17.10 10.41 11.93
C THR A 106 16.89 11.72 12.68
N ASN A 107 17.97 12.26 13.23
CA ASN A 107 18.02 13.65 13.73
C ASN A 107 18.44 14.63 12.62
N SER A 108 18.69 14.13 11.42
CA SER A 108 19.15 14.95 10.29
C SER A 108 18.09 15.95 9.84
N SER A 109 18.57 17.08 9.36
CA SER A 109 17.75 18.14 8.79
C SER A 109 17.41 17.88 7.32
N THR A 110 18.09 16.95 6.63
CA THR A 110 17.91 16.73 5.19
C THR A 110 16.51 16.18 4.85
N LYS A 111 15.93 16.65 3.75
CA LYS A 111 14.60 16.21 3.30
C LYS A 111 14.60 14.72 2.95
N LYS A 112 15.66 14.25 2.27
CA LYS A 112 15.82 12.86 1.85
C LYS A 112 15.88 11.88 3.01
N GLU A 113 16.63 12.15 4.07
CA GLU A 113 16.69 11.25 5.22
C GLU A 113 15.37 11.23 6.01
N LYS A 114 14.71 12.38 6.15
CA LYS A 114 13.36 12.45 6.74
C LYS A 114 12.36 11.63 5.94
N TYR A 115 12.41 11.71 4.61
CA TYR A 115 11.62 10.85 3.75
C TYR A 115 11.92 9.38 3.97
N LEU A 116 13.19 8.96 3.96
CA LEU A 116 13.58 7.57 4.15
C LEU A 116 13.11 7.04 5.52
N SER A 117 13.21 7.84 6.58
CA SER A 117 12.67 7.46 7.90
C SER A 117 11.15 7.24 7.85
N GLU A 118 10.39 8.16 7.26
CA GLU A 118 8.94 8.02 7.09
C GLU A 118 8.55 6.86 6.17
N TYR A 119 9.32 6.63 5.10
CA TYR A 119 9.13 5.52 4.17
C TYR A 119 9.25 4.17 4.88
N HIS A 120 10.27 3.98 5.70
CA HIS A 120 10.44 2.75 6.48
C HIS A 120 9.34 2.58 7.53
N LYS A 121 8.79 3.68 8.10
CA LYS A 121 7.59 3.59 8.94
C LYS A 121 6.42 3.03 8.13
N ARG A 122 6.20 3.51 6.90
CA ARG A 122 5.13 2.99 6.04
C ARG A 122 5.33 1.53 5.66
N ILE A 123 6.56 1.08 5.40
CA ILE A 123 6.86 -0.36 5.19
C ILE A 123 6.40 -1.19 6.39
N ILE A 124 6.72 -0.79 7.63
CA ILE A 124 6.35 -1.56 8.83
C ILE A 124 4.83 -1.66 8.99
N LEU A 125 4.11 -0.58 8.66
CA LEU A 125 2.66 -0.52 8.79
C LEU A 125 1.94 -1.28 7.68
N MET A 126 2.39 -1.13 6.42
CA MET A 126 1.78 -1.79 5.26
C MET A 126 2.20 -3.26 5.13
N PHE A 127 3.39 -3.62 5.62
CA PHE A 127 3.95 -4.96 5.58
C PHE A 127 4.38 -5.43 6.98
N PRO A 128 3.42 -5.69 7.87
CA PRO A 128 3.66 -6.32 9.17
C PRO A 128 4.39 -7.67 9.06
N SER A 129 5.06 -8.05 10.14
CA SER A 129 5.77 -9.33 10.24
C SER A 129 5.59 -10.01 11.61
N THR A 130 4.38 -9.91 12.18
CA THR A 130 4.08 -10.32 13.56
C THR A 130 4.45 -11.78 13.88
N HIS A 131 4.46 -12.66 12.87
CA HIS A 131 4.78 -14.09 13.01
C HIS A 131 6.09 -14.51 12.32
N GLY A 132 6.96 -13.55 12.00
CA GLY A 132 8.26 -13.81 11.36
C GLY A 132 8.18 -13.97 9.84
N THR A 133 6.99 -13.95 9.27
CA THR A 133 6.74 -13.91 7.83
C THR A 133 6.19 -12.54 7.44
N LEU A 134 6.58 -12.05 6.27
CA LEU A 134 6.00 -10.84 5.69
C LEU A 134 4.52 -11.08 5.38
N SER A 135 3.65 -10.17 5.80
CA SER A 135 2.22 -10.20 5.50
C SER A 135 1.70 -8.78 5.35
N ILE A 136 0.53 -8.61 4.72
CA ILE A 136 -0.28 -7.39 4.88
C ILE A 136 -1.28 -7.53 6.03
N GLU A 137 -1.51 -8.76 6.50
CA GLU A 137 -2.40 -9.07 7.61
C GLU A 137 -1.77 -8.70 8.95
N THR A 138 -2.58 -8.09 9.81
CA THR A 138 -2.15 -7.70 11.16
C THR A 138 -3.33 -7.68 12.12
N GLY A 139 -3.04 -7.93 13.41
CA GLY A 139 -3.99 -7.72 14.50
C GLY A 139 -4.11 -6.26 14.93
N ARG A 140 -3.43 -5.30 14.28
CA ARG A 140 -3.54 -3.88 14.62
C ARG A 140 -4.88 -3.31 14.19
N GLU A 141 -5.57 -2.72 15.15
CA GLU A 141 -6.97 -2.31 15.06
C GLU A 141 -7.20 -1.10 14.17
N ASP A 142 -6.17 -0.32 13.89
CA ASP A 142 -6.22 0.91 13.11
C ASP A 142 -5.49 0.79 11.76
N SER A 143 -5.16 -0.46 11.38
CA SER A 143 -4.36 -0.79 10.20
C SER A 143 -5.06 -0.46 8.87
N PHE A 144 -4.26 -0.18 7.86
CA PHE A 144 -4.77 0.17 6.53
C PHE A 144 -5.55 -0.95 5.86
N ILE A 145 -5.11 -2.21 6.02
CA ILE A 145 -5.80 -3.37 5.44
C ILE A 145 -7.20 -3.53 6.03
N ARG A 146 -7.35 -3.27 7.33
CA ARG A 146 -8.63 -3.32 8.01
C ARG A 146 -9.57 -2.24 7.48
N LEU A 147 -9.08 -1.00 7.34
CA LEU A 147 -9.89 0.09 6.78
C LEU A 147 -10.42 -0.27 5.39
N ILE A 148 -9.56 -0.69 4.47
CA ILE A 148 -9.98 -0.92 3.07
C ILE A 148 -10.86 -2.18 2.90
N ARG A 149 -10.82 -3.13 3.84
CA ARG A 149 -11.69 -4.31 3.83
C ARG A 149 -12.97 -4.16 4.65
N HIS A 150 -13.10 -3.09 5.43
CA HIS A 150 -14.29 -2.85 6.25
C HIS A 150 -15.54 -2.71 5.38
N GLU A 151 -16.69 -3.22 5.83
CA GLU A 151 -17.93 -3.26 5.04
C GLU A 151 -18.34 -1.88 4.50
N SER A 152 -18.23 -0.84 5.34
CA SER A 152 -18.56 0.54 4.98
C SER A 152 -17.57 1.20 4.01
N VAL A 153 -16.43 0.55 3.71
CA VAL A 153 -15.33 1.12 2.91
C VAL A 153 -14.95 0.26 1.71
N LYS A 154 -15.18 -1.06 1.75
CA LYS A 154 -14.69 -2.02 0.74
C LYS A 154 -15.07 -1.66 -0.69
N GLN A 155 -16.27 -1.12 -0.91
CA GLN A 155 -16.72 -0.65 -2.23
C GLN A 155 -15.88 0.52 -2.79
N HIS A 156 -15.21 1.27 -1.92
CA HIS A 156 -14.35 2.41 -2.26
C HIS A 156 -12.86 2.04 -2.26
N ALA A 157 -12.49 0.84 -1.82
CA ALA A 157 -11.09 0.38 -1.80
C ALA A 157 -10.37 0.51 -3.15
N PRO A 158 -11.00 0.20 -4.31
CA PRO A 158 -10.36 0.42 -5.61
C PRO A 158 -9.98 1.88 -5.86
N TYR A 159 -10.84 2.83 -5.48
CA TYR A 159 -10.54 4.27 -5.60
C TYR A 159 -9.45 4.73 -4.65
N ILE A 160 -9.42 4.20 -3.42
CA ILE A 160 -8.34 4.51 -2.46
C ILE A 160 -7.00 4.02 -3.00
N LEU A 161 -6.91 2.77 -3.44
CA LEU A 161 -5.69 2.18 -3.98
C LEU A 161 -5.24 2.87 -5.27
N ALA A 162 -6.20 3.19 -6.17
CA ALA A 162 -5.91 3.94 -7.39
C ALA A 162 -5.37 5.35 -7.07
N ALA A 163 -5.95 6.05 -6.10
CA ALA A 163 -5.47 7.37 -5.70
C ALA A 163 -4.05 7.31 -5.13
N LEU A 164 -3.74 6.32 -4.26
CA LEU A 164 -2.37 6.13 -3.76
C LEU A 164 -1.38 5.80 -4.88
N CYS A 165 -1.79 4.97 -5.84
CA CYS A 165 -0.99 4.65 -7.03
C CYS A 165 -0.69 5.91 -7.85
N LEU A 166 -1.71 6.72 -8.13
CA LEU A 166 -1.55 7.97 -8.88
C LEU A 166 -0.68 9.01 -8.15
N LEU A 167 -0.82 9.14 -6.82
CA LEU A 167 0.06 9.99 -6.01
C LEU A 167 1.52 9.52 -6.08
N ALA A 168 1.76 8.21 -6.07
CA ALA A 168 3.12 7.65 -6.21
C ALA A 168 3.77 7.96 -7.56
N GLU A 169 2.95 8.13 -8.60
CA GLU A 169 3.38 8.54 -9.95
C GLU A 169 3.42 10.07 -10.13
N GLY A 170 3.18 10.84 -9.06
CA GLY A 170 3.20 12.30 -9.07
C GLY A 170 1.97 12.94 -9.70
N VAL A 171 0.85 12.23 -9.78
CA VAL A 171 -0.44 12.78 -10.22
C VAL A 171 -1.21 13.29 -9.00
N ASP A 172 -1.35 14.62 -8.89
CA ASP A 172 -2.05 15.30 -7.79
C ASP A 172 -3.57 15.14 -7.85
N VAL A 173 -4.04 13.97 -7.41
CA VAL A 173 -5.44 13.66 -7.14
C VAL A 173 -5.90 14.30 -5.83
N GLN A 174 -7.15 14.76 -5.79
CA GLN A 174 -7.73 15.46 -4.62
C GLN A 174 -8.17 14.47 -3.53
N LEU A 175 -7.20 13.72 -2.99
CA LEU A 175 -7.35 12.82 -1.86
C LEU A 175 -6.85 13.54 -0.59
N HIS A 176 -7.72 13.73 0.40
CA HIS A 176 -7.34 14.42 1.63
C HIS A 176 -8.17 13.97 2.82
N LEU A 177 -7.66 14.29 4.01
CA LEU A 177 -8.36 14.08 5.27
C LEU A 177 -9.06 15.38 5.68
N GLU A 178 -10.37 15.33 5.90
CA GLU A 178 -11.17 16.43 6.42
C GLU A 178 -11.52 16.16 7.89
N LYS A 179 -11.48 17.20 8.74
CA LYS A 179 -12.06 17.14 10.09
C LYS A 179 -13.42 17.80 10.02
N VAL A 180 -14.48 17.04 10.34
CA VAL A 180 -15.85 17.56 10.49
C VAL A 180 -16.32 17.20 11.87
N ASP A 181 -16.52 18.22 12.69
CA ASP A 181 -16.82 18.09 14.12
C ASP A 181 -15.77 17.23 14.85
N THR A 182 -16.20 16.10 15.41
CA THR A 182 -15.36 15.09 16.07
C THR A 182 -14.89 13.99 15.12
N CYS A 183 -15.45 13.92 13.90
CA CYS A 183 -15.14 12.90 12.91
C CYS A 183 -13.98 13.32 11.99
N ARG A 184 -13.19 12.33 11.59
CA ARG A 184 -12.16 12.47 10.56
C ARG A 184 -12.61 11.69 9.34
N MET A 185 -12.71 12.37 8.21
CA MET A 185 -13.20 11.81 6.96
C MET A 185 -12.05 11.66 5.98
N LEU A 186 -12.00 10.56 5.23
CA LEU A 186 -11.19 10.46 4.02
C LEU A 186 -12.07 10.79 2.83
N VAL A 187 -11.63 11.76 2.02
CA VAL A 187 -12.42 12.30 0.93
C VAL A 187 -11.60 12.28 -0.34
N LEU A 188 -12.23 11.79 -1.43
CA LEU A 188 -11.67 11.85 -2.77
C LEU A 188 -12.63 12.64 -3.66
N LYS A 189 -12.15 13.75 -4.21
CA LYS A 189 -12.88 14.60 -5.14
C LYS A 189 -12.24 14.55 -6.53
N ASN A 190 -13.00 14.96 -7.53
CA ASN A 190 -12.42 15.28 -8.83
C ASN A 190 -11.56 16.55 -8.76
N LYS A 191 -10.78 16.81 -9.83
CA LYS A 191 -9.84 17.93 -9.85
C LYS A 191 -10.49 19.32 -9.70
N SER A 192 -11.76 19.48 -10.08
CA SER A 192 -12.51 20.74 -9.85
C SER A 192 -13.17 20.84 -8.48
N GLY A 193 -13.20 19.77 -7.69
CA GLY A 193 -13.94 19.70 -6.42
C GLY A 193 -15.46 19.60 -6.55
N SER A 194 -16.01 19.56 -7.77
CA SER A 194 -17.45 19.55 -8.03
C SER A 194 -18.09 18.17 -7.88
N LYS A 195 -17.31 17.10 -8.02
CA LYS A 195 -17.75 15.71 -7.86
C LYS A 195 -16.95 15.08 -6.73
N THR A 196 -17.66 14.40 -5.83
CA THR A 196 -17.05 13.57 -4.79
C THR A 196 -17.16 12.10 -5.20
N TYR A 197 -16.03 11.40 -5.31
CA TYR A 197 -16.01 9.96 -5.57
C TYR A 197 -16.40 9.16 -4.35
N PHE A 198 -15.87 9.56 -3.18
CA PHE A 198 -16.29 9.02 -1.89
C PHE A 198 -15.99 10.00 -0.76
N ARG A 199 -16.69 9.81 0.35
CA ARG A 199 -16.47 10.47 1.63
C ARG A 199 -16.73 9.44 2.72
N ILE A 200 -15.67 8.87 3.29
CA ILE A 200 -15.76 7.78 4.27
C ILE A 200 -15.33 8.25 5.65
N ASN A 201 -15.98 7.73 6.69
CA ASN A 201 -15.56 7.95 8.07
C ASN A 201 -14.31 7.09 8.36
N MET A 202 -13.25 7.70 8.86
CA MET A 202 -12.03 7.00 9.28
C MET A 202 -12.18 6.33 10.66
N THR A 203 -13.33 6.50 11.31
CA THR A 203 -13.70 5.75 12.50
C THR A 203 -14.67 4.65 12.08
N ILE A 204 -14.23 3.40 12.20
CA ILE A 204 -15.01 2.23 11.81
C ILE A 204 -15.39 1.41 13.04
N GLU A 205 -16.43 0.61 12.91
CA GLU A 205 -16.88 -0.28 13.97
C GLU A 205 -15.89 -1.42 14.23
N LYS A 206 -15.89 -1.84 15.48
CA LYS A 206 -15.12 -2.96 16.00
C LYS A 206 -16.03 -3.74 16.94
N TYR A 207 -16.13 -5.05 16.74
CA TYR A 207 -16.69 -5.90 17.77
C TYR A 207 -15.63 -6.22 18.83
N ASN A 208 -15.86 -5.78 20.07
CA ASN A 208 -15.04 -6.14 21.21
C ASN A 208 -15.56 -7.44 21.81
N MET A 209 -14.88 -8.55 21.53
CA MET A 209 -15.29 -9.89 22.01
C MET A 209 -15.27 -10.01 23.54
N GLU A 210 -14.35 -9.33 24.23
CA GLU A 210 -14.24 -9.41 25.70
C GLU A 210 -15.43 -8.74 26.40
N LYS A 211 -15.92 -7.63 25.84
CA LYS A 211 -17.03 -6.85 26.39
C LYS A 211 -18.38 -7.20 25.78
N GLY A 212 -18.40 -7.91 24.65
CA GLY A 212 -19.62 -8.20 23.89
C GLY A 212 -20.29 -6.95 23.31
N ILE A 213 -19.54 -5.87 23.05
CA ILE A 213 -20.06 -4.59 22.55
C ILE A 213 -19.38 -4.17 21.26
N VAL A 214 -20.07 -3.32 20.49
CA VAL A 214 -19.48 -2.60 19.36
C VAL A 214 -18.79 -1.33 19.87
N GLU A 215 -17.50 -1.21 19.59
CA GLU A 215 -16.68 -0.03 19.82
C GLU A 215 -16.33 0.63 18.48
N TYR A 216 -15.86 1.87 18.53
CA TYR A 216 -15.48 2.64 17.35
C TYR A 216 -14.00 3.01 17.44
N SER A 217 -13.24 2.68 16.40
CA SER A 217 -11.80 2.92 16.37
C SER A 217 -11.40 3.78 15.19
N TYR A 218 -10.71 4.89 15.48
CA TYR A 218 -10.11 5.73 14.46
C TYR A 218 -8.90 5.03 13.82
N GLN A 219 -8.91 4.94 12.50
CA GLN A 219 -7.89 4.26 11.70
C GLN A 219 -6.65 5.18 11.51
N SER A 220 -5.87 5.39 12.57
CA SER A 220 -4.69 6.25 12.58
C SER A 220 -3.59 5.82 11.62
N GLU A 221 -3.20 4.55 11.60
CA GLU A 221 -2.17 4.04 10.67
C GLU A 221 -2.57 4.30 9.22
N ALA A 222 -3.83 3.99 8.88
CA ALA A 222 -4.38 4.26 7.55
C ALA A 222 -4.29 5.75 7.19
N ALA A 223 -4.65 6.64 8.13
CA ALA A 223 -4.57 8.07 7.92
C ALA A 223 -3.13 8.58 7.73
N GLU A 224 -2.16 7.98 8.42
CA GLU A 224 -0.75 8.32 8.22
C GLU A 224 -0.21 7.84 6.87
N ILE A 225 -0.64 6.67 6.39
CA ILE A 225 -0.30 6.19 5.05
C ILE A 225 -0.83 7.16 3.99
N VAL A 226 -2.09 7.56 4.07
CA VAL A 226 -2.64 8.57 3.15
C VAL A 226 -1.83 9.86 3.20
N ARG A 227 -1.56 10.39 4.41
CA ARG A 227 -0.75 11.62 4.58
C ARG A 227 0.64 11.49 3.96
N PHE A 228 1.26 10.32 4.05
CA PHE A 228 2.57 10.08 3.47
C PHE A 228 2.54 10.23 1.94
N PHE A 229 1.60 9.59 1.24
CA PHE A 229 1.51 9.70 -0.22
C PHE A 229 1.13 11.12 -0.66
N THR A 230 0.18 11.77 0.01
CA THR A 230 -0.26 13.13 -0.37
C THR A 230 0.84 14.16 -0.14
N LYS A 231 1.62 14.05 0.95
CA LYS A 231 2.71 14.98 1.26
C LYS A 231 3.88 14.88 0.28
N ASN A 232 4.08 13.71 -0.31
CA ASN A 232 5.26 13.38 -1.10
C ASN A 232 4.97 13.28 -2.61
N VAL A 233 3.79 13.69 -3.08
CA VAL A 233 3.39 13.59 -4.50
C VAL A 233 4.40 14.25 -5.45
N ASP A 234 4.96 15.39 -5.09
CA ASP A 234 5.91 16.12 -5.93
C ASP A 234 7.27 15.44 -6.05
N MET A 235 7.56 14.42 -5.22
CA MET A 235 8.87 13.75 -5.23
C MET A 235 9.13 13.03 -6.56
N ALA A 236 8.09 12.50 -7.20
CA ALA A 236 8.22 11.82 -8.50
C ALA A 236 8.79 12.74 -9.59
N HIS A 237 8.62 14.06 -9.46
CA HIS A 237 9.11 15.06 -10.42
C HIS A 237 10.41 15.74 -10.00
N GLN A 238 10.90 15.46 -8.79
CA GLN A 238 12.08 16.12 -8.22
C GLN A 238 13.36 15.33 -8.53
N LYS A 239 14.36 16.02 -9.09
CA LYS A 239 15.66 15.42 -9.48
C LYS A 239 16.36 14.70 -8.32
N GLU A 240 16.24 15.20 -7.10
CA GLU A 240 16.84 14.61 -5.88
C GLU A 240 16.34 13.19 -5.58
N TYR A 241 15.14 12.83 -6.08
CA TYR A 241 14.51 11.53 -5.81
C TYR A 241 14.41 10.64 -7.04
N LYS A 242 15.07 11.03 -8.15
CA LYS A 242 15.05 10.27 -9.40
C LYS A 242 15.61 8.85 -9.22
N GLU A 243 16.57 8.65 -8.31
CA GLU A 243 17.09 7.31 -8.03
C GLU A 243 16.06 6.37 -7.38
N PHE A 244 14.98 6.91 -6.80
CA PHE A 244 13.90 6.13 -6.19
C PHE A 244 12.77 5.79 -7.19
N THR A 245 12.81 6.33 -8.41
CA THR A 245 11.82 5.98 -9.42
C THR A 245 12.08 4.59 -9.99
N LEU A 246 11.11 4.06 -10.72
CA LEU A 246 11.25 2.74 -11.34
C LEU A 246 12.43 2.71 -12.32
N PRO A 247 13.20 1.61 -12.32
CA PRO A 247 14.37 1.49 -13.18
C PRO A 247 13.96 1.33 -14.65
N ASP A 248 14.68 1.99 -15.55
CA ASP A 248 14.55 1.84 -17.01
C ASP A 248 15.69 1.02 -17.65
N SER A 249 16.66 0.58 -16.85
CA SER A 249 17.79 -0.25 -17.27
C SER A 249 18.14 -1.32 -16.24
N LEU A 250 18.91 -2.34 -16.66
CA LEU A 250 19.44 -3.36 -15.76
C LEU A 250 20.37 -2.74 -14.70
N GLU A 251 21.24 -1.81 -15.10
CA GLU A 251 22.15 -1.11 -14.19
C GLU A 251 21.37 -0.38 -13.08
N GLN A 252 20.29 0.33 -13.41
CA GLN A 252 19.44 0.98 -12.40
C GLN A 252 18.73 -0.03 -11.51
N LEU A 253 18.27 -1.16 -12.06
CA LEU A 253 17.65 -2.23 -11.29
C LEU A 253 18.63 -2.80 -10.25
N GLU A 254 19.88 -3.01 -10.65
CA GLU A 254 20.95 -3.56 -9.80
C GLU A 254 21.32 -2.66 -8.62
N THR A 255 21.13 -1.34 -8.75
CA THR A 255 21.33 -0.42 -7.61
C THR A 255 20.36 -0.67 -6.45
N GLY A 256 19.18 -1.21 -6.73
CA GLY A 256 18.11 -1.41 -5.75
C GLY A 256 17.51 -0.13 -5.17
N THR A 257 17.91 1.07 -5.61
CA THR A 257 17.44 2.34 -5.02
C THR A 257 15.96 2.59 -5.24
N PHE A 258 15.37 2.05 -6.31
CA PHE A 258 13.93 2.09 -6.57
C PHE A 258 13.09 1.44 -5.45
N LEU A 259 13.71 0.57 -4.62
CA LEU A 259 13.06 -0.03 -3.46
C LEU A 259 12.72 1.00 -2.37
N TYR A 260 13.24 2.23 -2.46
CA TYR A 260 12.87 3.35 -1.59
C TYR A 260 11.78 4.25 -2.21
N GLY A 261 11.26 3.88 -3.38
CA GLY A 261 10.22 4.61 -4.10
C GLY A 261 8.81 4.34 -3.58
N MET A 262 7.95 5.36 -3.67
CA MET A 262 6.52 5.22 -3.42
C MET A 262 5.85 4.25 -4.41
N GLN A 263 6.34 4.20 -5.66
CA GLN A 263 5.86 3.28 -6.69
C GLN A 263 6.04 1.83 -6.26
N PHE A 264 7.26 1.45 -5.83
CA PHE A 264 7.55 0.11 -5.34
C PHE A 264 6.66 -0.27 -4.15
N LEU A 265 6.49 0.65 -3.20
CA LEU A 265 5.69 0.43 -1.99
C LEU A 265 4.22 0.13 -2.33
N VAL A 266 3.58 1.01 -3.11
CA VAL A 266 2.15 0.89 -3.41
C VAL A 266 1.86 -0.24 -4.40
N GLN A 267 2.71 -0.46 -5.41
CA GLN A 267 2.51 -1.53 -6.40
C GLN A 267 2.65 -2.91 -5.75
N THR A 268 3.61 -3.08 -4.84
CA THR A 268 3.74 -4.32 -4.07
C THR A 268 2.51 -4.53 -3.18
N TYR A 269 2.03 -3.48 -2.53
CA TYR A 269 0.88 -3.59 -1.62
C TYR A 269 -0.41 -3.92 -2.36
N ILE A 270 -0.65 -3.25 -3.50
CA ILE A 270 -1.79 -3.53 -4.38
C ILE A 270 -1.79 -5.01 -4.81
N PHE A 271 -0.63 -5.55 -5.20
CA PHE A 271 -0.52 -6.95 -5.60
C PHE A 271 -0.80 -7.93 -4.45
N GLU A 272 -0.51 -7.55 -3.22
CA GLU A 272 -0.83 -8.34 -2.03
C GLU A 272 -2.31 -8.27 -1.64
N VAL A 273 -3.00 -7.17 -1.97
CA VAL A 273 -4.43 -6.96 -1.69
C VAL A 273 -5.35 -7.59 -2.76
N ILE A 274 -4.93 -7.60 -4.03
CA ILE A 274 -5.76 -8.08 -5.14
C ILE A 274 -5.60 -9.59 -5.29
N HIS A 275 -6.70 -10.30 -5.13
CA HIS A 275 -6.74 -11.77 -5.26
C HIS A 275 -7.46 -12.23 -6.53
N GLU A 276 -8.41 -11.42 -7.03
CA GLU A 276 -9.23 -11.77 -8.19
C GLU A 276 -9.01 -10.85 -9.39
N VAL A 277 -9.28 -11.38 -10.59
CA VAL A 277 -9.19 -10.62 -11.84
C VAL A 277 -10.14 -9.42 -11.82
N GLU A 278 -11.36 -9.56 -11.29
CA GLU A 278 -12.32 -8.45 -11.29
C GLU A 278 -11.94 -7.34 -10.29
N ASP A 279 -11.28 -7.68 -9.17
CA ASP A 279 -10.69 -6.69 -8.26
C ASP A 279 -9.64 -5.82 -8.97
N ALA A 280 -8.81 -6.44 -9.82
CA ALA A 280 -7.88 -5.71 -10.67
C ALA A 280 -8.61 -4.76 -11.62
N PHE A 281 -9.71 -5.20 -12.24
CA PHE A 281 -10.50 -4.33 -13.12
C PHE A 281 -11.18 -3.18 -12.38
N ASN A 282 -11.63 -3.41 -11.15
CA ASN A 282 -12.18 -2.34 -10.32
C ASN A 282 -11.10 -1.28 -10.01
N LEU A 283 -9.87 -1.69 -9.70
CA LEU A 283 -8.73 -0.78 -9.54
C LEU A 283 -8.45 -0.01 -10.84
N ILE A 284 -8.37 -0.70 -11.98
CA ILE A 284 -8.04 -0.09 -13.28
C ILE A 284 -9.11 0.92 -13.69
N ARG A 285 -10.39 0.59 -13.54
CA ARG A 285 -11.52 1.50 -13.80
C ARG A 285 -11.47 2.73 -12.90
N ALA A 286 -11.14 2.56 -11.61
CA ALA A 286 -11.00 3.67 -10.70
C ALA A 286 -9.83 4.59 -11.09
N ALA A 287 -8.68 4.02 -11.45
CA ALA A 287 -7.53 4.80 -11.92
C ALA A 287 -7.81 5.53 -13.24
N GLU A 288 -8.49 4.87 -14.19
CA GLU A 288 -8.94 5.47 -15.45
C GLU A 288 -9.86 6.67 -15.19
N ALA A 289 -10.87 6.50 -14.34
CA ALA A 289 -11.80 7.56 -14.01
C ALA A 289 -11.10 8.78 -13.38
N LEU A 290 -10.12 8.54 -12.49
CA LEU A 290 -9.34 9.61 -11.87
C LEU A 290 -8.43 10.31 -12.87
N LEU A 291 -7.77 9.57 -13.77
CA LEU A 291 -6.92 10.14 -14.82
C LEU A 291 -7.71 10.97 -15.83
N CYS A 292 -8.90 10.50 -16.23
CA CYS A 292 -9.79 11.23 -17.12
C CYS A 292 -10.17 12.60 -16.54
N ASP A 293 -10.48 12.66 -15.25
CA ASP A 293 -10.78 13.91 -14.56
C ASP A 293 -9.58 14.88 -14.56
N GLN A 294 -8.35 14.37 -14.39
CA GLN A 294 -7.13 15.18 -14.47
C GLN A 294 -6.90 15.74 -15.88
N ILE A 295 -7.03 14.88 -16.90
CA ILE A 295 -6.78 15.23 -18.31
C ILE A 295 -7.83 16.25 -18.79
N TYR A 296 -9.11 16.03 -18.48
CA TYR A 296 -10.19 16.92 -18.88
C TYR A 296 -9.99 18.34 -18.33
N MET A 297 -9.66 18.46 -17.05
CA MET A 297 -9.44 19.77 -16.43
C MET A 297 -8.18 20.47 -16.97
N THR A 298 -7.11 19.71 -17.23
CA THR A 298 -5.90 20.26 -17.84
C THR A 298 -6.18 20.83 -19.23
N LYS A 299 -6.91 20.09 -20.07
CA LYS A 299 -7.34 20.57 -21.40
C LYS A 299 -8.21 21.83 -21.30
N LYS A 300 -9.19 21.85 -20.38
CA LYS A 300 -10.08 23.00 -20.15
C LYS A 300 -9.31 24.26 -19.74
N GLN A 301 -8.29 24.12 -18.88
CA GLN A 301 -7.44 25.24 -18.47
C GLN A 301 -6.55 25.75 -19.62
N ALA A 302 -5.99 24.85 -20.43
CA ALA A 302 -5.17 25.23 -21.60
C ALA A 302 -5.98 26.01 -22.65
N LEU A 303 -7.25 25.64 -22.89
CA LEU A 303 -8.16 26.36 -23.79
C LEU A 303 -8.46 27.78 -23.30
N LYS A 304 -8.71 27.96 -21.99
CA LYS A 304 -8.93 29.29 -21.39
C LYS A 304 -7.74 30.23 -21.54
N LYS A 305 -6.50 29.72 -21.44
CA LYS A 305 -5.27 30.52 -21.62
C LYS A 305 -4.99 30.96 -23.06
N LYS A 306 -5.65 30.34 -24.05
CA LYS A 306 -5.52 30.70 -25.48
C LYS A 306 -6.56 31.73 -25.94
N THR A 307 -7.55 32.03 -25.10
CA THR A 307 -8.73 32.85 -25.44
C THR A 307 -8.85 34.12 -24.61
N GLY A 308 -7.90 34.39 -23.71
CA GLY A 308 -7.74 35.63 -22.98
C GLY A 308 -6.30 36.09 -23.05
#